data_AF-A0A1X2KIJ9-F1
#
_entry.id   AF-A0A1X2KIJ9-F1
#
_cell.length_a   1.000
_cell.length_b   1.000
_cell.length_c   1.000
_cell.angle_alpha   90.00
_cell.angle_beta   90.00
_cell.angle_gamma   90.00
#
_symmetry.space_group_name_H-M   'P 1'
#
loop_
_entity.id
_entity.type
_entity.pdbx_description
1 polymer ?
#
loop_
_entity_poly.entity_id
_entity_poly.type
_entity_poly.pdbx_seq_one_letter_code
_entity_poly.pdbx_strand_id
1 'polypeptide(L)'
;MIALLTAVIALGSGCSSVVAGNAVKSGGPAPAAATVALLDPGNYPRRPRAPLGNVSDDAGGRRVEAQRMADMVTGPWQVDAALISPTNAEIAPTTALPDPGRLSALVRGETITTIAAAHHFVAGFVSGRATPPPPKGQAGADNPKILDNGVFRFPSQQEAADAAAAMGAADLGTVRPGGVWATRLPIPRYPNTVADVAALSGGFEAESFTAHGPYVFFQFAGSKESAAAAADMIAKTLDLQGPSADHFQATPLDQLATLPLDPTGLLARTVPATDPSVNQAAVYPPHGSLHFRSDPVASQAMYDDAGIARVAADRATVYEAVDTTGAQRAADGLVRMDVPFLGYHTAAGINGLPAARCFDRGPDSTDLGAVRFLCIATAERYAFKATAAQEVEAHQIIAAQYLMLTTP
;
A
#
# COMPACT_ATOMS: atom_id res chain seq x y z
N MET A 1 11.58 37.62 -79.49
CA MET A 1 10.90 36.47 -78.87
C MET A 1 11.96 35.45 -78.47
N ILE A 2 11.77 34.80 -77.32
CA ILE A 2 12.68 33.91 -76.58
C ILE A 2 13.51 34.66 -75.53
N ALA A 3 12.97 34.67 -74.31
CA ALA A 3 13.65 35.06 -73.08
C ALA A 3 14.35 33.83 -72.50
N LEU A 4 15.65 33.96 -72.16
CA LEU A 4 16.36 32.99 -71.33
C LEU A 4 16.35 33.48 -69.87
N LEU A 5 15.72 32.72 -68.99
CA LEU A 5 15.80 32.88 -67.54
C LEU A 5 17.09 32.24 -67.01
N THR A 6 17.91 33.04 -66.34
CA THR A 6 19.05 32.62 -65.52
C THR A 6 18.53 32.22 -64.13
N ALA A 7 18.70 30.96 -63.73
CA ALA A 7 18.41 30.48 -62.38
C ALA A 7 19.72 30.38 -61.58
N VAL A 8 19.82 31.20 -60.52
CA VAL A 8 20.88 31.18 -59.51
C VAL A 8 20.56 30.06 -58.50
N ILE A 9 21.43 29.07 -58.38
CA ILE A 9 21.32 28.00 -57.36
C ILE A 9 22.07 28.46 -56.11
N ALA A 10 21.33 28.79 -55.04
CA ALA A 10 21.88 28.98 -53.71
C ALA A 10 22.00 27.63 -53.00
N LEU A 11 23.22 27.17 -52.74
CA LEU A 11 23.51 25.99 -51.93
C LEU A 11 23.41 26.37 -50.44
N GLY A 12 22.26 26.11 -49.84
CA GLY A 12 22.09 26.16 -48.38
C GLY A 12 22.65 24.90 -47.75
N SER A 13 23.77 25.01 -47.02
CA SER A 13 24.31 23.98 -46.16
C SER A 13 23.45 23.82 -44.90
N GLY A 14 22.43 22.97 -44.96
CA GLY A 14 21.71 22.51 -43.78
C GLY A 14 22.51 21.45 -43.04
N CYS A 15 23.07 21.78 -41.89
CA CYS A 15 23.66 20.81 -40.96
C CYS A 15 22.55 19.90 -40.40
N SER A 16 22.32 18.73 -41.01
CA SER A 16 21.59 17.65 -40.35
C SER A 16 22.59 16.84 -39.52
N SER A 17 22.53 16.97 -38.19
CA SER A 17 23.19 16.01 -37.32
C SER A 17 22.41 14.69 -37.38
N VAL A 18 22.89 13.75 -38.18
CA VAL A 18 22.40 12.37 -38.15
C VAL A 18 22.83 11.78 -36.80
N VAL A 19 21.95 11.83 -35.81
CA VAL A 19 22.11 11.00 -34.61
C VAL A 19 21.93 9.57 -35.06
N ALA A 20 23.01 8.79 -35.08
CA ALA A 20 22.94 7.36 -35.28
C ALA A 20 22.20 6.74 -34.10
N GLY A 21 20.87 6.68 -34.19
CA GLY A 21 20.04 5.92 -33.27
C GLY A 21 20.35 4.45 -33.47
N ASN A 22 21.10 3.85 -32.54
CA ASN A 22 21.16 2.40 -32.45
C ASN A 22 19.77 1.92 -32.05
N ALA A 23 19.05 1.30 -32.98
CA ALA A 23 17.83 0.58 -32.68
C ALA A 23 18.16 -0.54 -31.68
N VAL A 24 17.82 -0.34 -30.42
CA VAL A 24 17.87 -1.40 -29.42
C VAL A 24 16.70 -2.35 -29.74
N LYS A 25 17.00 -3.55 -30.21
CA LYS A 25 16.00 -4.62 -30.30
C LYS A 25 15.41 -4.83 -28.90
N SER A 26 14.09 -4.73 -28.77
CA SER A 26 13.35 -5.18 -27.58
C SER A 26 13.73 -6.64 -27.33
N GLY A 27 14.55 -6.87 -26.31
CA GLY A 27 15.18 -8.16 -26.04
C GLY A 27 14.21 -9.13 -25.36
N GLY A 28 13.46 -9.88 -26.18
CA GLY A 28 12.66 -11.02 -25.75
C GLY A 28 11.56 -11.35 -26.77
N PRO A 29 11.24 -12.63 -27.03
CA PRO A 29 10.00 -12.98 -27.73
C PRO A 29 8.81 -12.36 -26.99
N ALA A 30 7.88 -11.74 -27.73
CA ALA A 30 6.60 -11.37 -27.13
C ALA A 30 5.96 -12.61 -26.50
N PRO A 31 5.33 -12.51 -25.31
CA PRO A 31 4.60 -13.62 -24.74
C PRO A 31 3.62 -14.18 -25.78
N ALA A 32 3.46 -15.51 -25.82
CA ALA A 32 2.48 -16.12 -26.70
C ALA A 32 1.10 -15.49 -26.43
N ALA A 33 0.39 -15.13 -27.50
CA ALA A 33 -0.90 -14.47 -27.38
C ALA A 33 -1.91 -15.37 -26.64
N ALA A 34 -2.79 -14.77 -25.85
CA ALA A 34 -3.86 -15.51 -25.18
C ALA A 34 -4.88 -16.03 -26.20
N THR A 35 -5.35 -17.26 -25.99
CA THR A 35 -6.48 -17.84 -26.72
C THR A 35 -7.74 -17.67 -25.89
N VAL A 36 -8.40 -16.52 -26.05
CA VAL A 36 -9.57 -16.09 -25.26
C VAL A 36 -10.67 -17.17 -25.19
N ALA A 37 -10.90 -17.92 -26.27
CA ALA A 37 -11.90 -18.98 -26.32
C ALA A 37 -11.63 -20.18 -25.39
N LEU A 38 -10.40 -20.32 -24.89
CA LEU A 38 -9.99 -21.39 -23.98
C LEU A 38 -9.96 -20.94 -22.50
N LEU A 39 -10.16 -19.64 -22.23
CA LEU A 39 -10.16 -19.12 -20.87
C LEU A 39 -11.43 -19.55 -20.13
N ASP A 40 -11.26 -20.18 -18.97
CA ASP A 40 -12.35 -20.49 -18.04
C ASP A 40 -12.31 -19.53 -16.84
N PRO A 41 -13.22 -18.54 -16.77
CA PRO A 41 -13.33 -17.63 -15.63
C PRO A 41 -14.26 -18.17 -14.53
N GLY A 42 -14.85 -19.36 -14.70
CA GLY A 42 -15.87 -19.89 -13.79
C GLY A 42 -17.03 -18.92 -13.58
N ASN A 43 -17.32 -18.60 -12.32
CA ASN A 43 -18.39 -17.68 -11.91
C ASN A 43 -17.94 -16.21 -11.82
N TYR A 44 -16.67 -15.90 -12.10
CA TYR A 44 -16.16 -14.53 -12.03
C TYR A 44 -16.58 -13.70 -13.25
N PRO A 45 -16.69 -12.36 -13.13
CA PRO A 45 -17.10 -11.49 -14.23
C PRO A 45 -16.14 -11.57 -15.43
N ARG A 46 -16.70 -11.49 -16.63
CA ARG A 46 -15.95 -11.51 -17.90
C ARG A 46 -15.84 -10.16 -18.59
N ARG A 47 -16.58 -9.16 -18.09
CA ARG A 47 -16.63 -7.81 -18.63
C ARG A 47 -16.46 -6.82 -17.48
N PRO A 48 -15.88 -5.64 -17.74
CA PRO A 48 -15.88 -4.55 -16.77
C PRO A 48 -17.27 -4.29 -16.22
N ARG A 49 -17.32 -3.91 -14.93
CA ARG A 49 -18.53 -3.35 -14.33
C ARG A 49 -18.85 -2.01 -15.01
N ALA A 50 -20.12 -1.60 -14.94
CA ALA A 50 -20.47 -0.22 -15.23
C ALA A 50 -19.71 0.73 -14.28
N PRO A 51 -19.55 2.02 -14.62
CA PRO A 51 -18.96 3.00 -13.70
C PRO A 51 -19.60 2.90 -12.31
N LEU A 52 -18.77 2.81 -11.27
CA LEU A 52 -19.23 2.50 -9.91
C LEU A 52 -19.99 3.66 -9.26
N GLY A 53 -19.92 4.87 -9.83
CA GLY A 53 -20.55 6.06 -9.30
C GLY A 53 -19.90 6.54 -8.00
N ASN A 54 -20.70 7.19 -7.17
CA ASN A 54 -20.26 7.71 -5.88
C ASN A 54 -20.61 6.73 -4.76
N VAL A 55 -19.99 6.94 -3.60
CA VAL A 55 -20.37 6.29 -2.35
C VAL A 55 -21.86 6.51 -2.08
N SER A 56 -22.49 5.55 -1.41
CA SER A 56 -23.93 5.57 -1.11
C SER A 56 -24.31 6.46 0.06
N ASP A 57 -23.37 6.75 0.96
CA ASP A 57 -23.59 7.51 2.19
C ASP A 57 -22.26 8.04 2.78
N ASP A 58 -22.35 8.72 3.93
CA ASP A 58 -21.19 9.24 4.68
C ASP A 58 -20.24 8.14 5.14
N ALA A 59 -20.75 6.96 5.51
CA ALA A 59 -19.92 5.84 5.96
C ALA A 59 -19.05 5.29 4.81
N GLY A 60 -19.63 5.16 3.63
CA GLY A 60 -18.89 4.88 2.39
C GLY A 60 -17.85 5.96 2.09
N GLY A 61 -18.22 7.23 2.27
CA GLY A 61 -17.32 8.38 2.14
C GLY A 61 -16.09 8.31 3.05
N ARG A 62 -16.30 8.04 4.34
CA ARG A 62 -15.22 7.86 5.33
C ARG A 62 -14.32 6.67 4.99
N ARG A 63 -14.87 5.57 4.47
CA ARG A 63 -14.09 4.43 3.98
C ARG A 63 -13.19 4.80 2.82
N VAL A 64 -13.72 5.50 1.80
CA VAL A 64 -12.91 5.95 0.67
C VAL A 64 -11.85 6.97 1.11
N GLU A 65 -12.20 7.90 2.00
CA GLU A 65 -11.25 8.87 2.55
C GLU A 65 -10.11 8.18 3.34
N ALA A 66 -10.44 7.20 4.19
CA ALA A 66 -9.46 6.42 4.94
C ALA A 66 -8.49 5.65 4.01
N GLN A 67 -8.99 5.10 2.90
CA GLN A 67 -8.15 4.46 1.88
C GLN A 67 -7.25 5.47 1.16
N ARG A 68 -7.77 6.65 0.82
CA ARG A 68 -6.98 7.73 0.20
C ARG A 68 -5.86 8.23 1.12
N MET A 69 -6.11 8.28 2.43
CA MET A 69 -5.10 8.67 3.41
C MET A 69 -3.87 7.75 3.41
N ALA A 70 -3.95 6.53 2.87
CA ALA A 70 -2.78 5.66 2.72
C ALA A 70 -1.61 6.36 2.01
N ASP A 71 -1.87 7.24 1.03
CA ASP A 71 -0.82 7.95 0.29
C ASP A 71 -0.09 9.02 1.10
N MET A 72 -0.70 9.50 2.18
CA MET A 72 -0.07 10.49 3.07
C MET A 72 0.63 9.85 4.27
N VAL A 73 0.41 8.57 4.56
CA VAL A 73 1.01 7.92 5.73
C VAL A 73 2.44 7.52 5.44
N THR A 74 3.39 8.02 6.20
CA THR A 74 4.79 7.56 6.13
C THR A 74 4.86 6.08 6.52
N GLY A 75 5.36 5.25 5.62
CA GLY A 75 5.63 3.85 5.88
C GLY A 75 6.85 3.67 6.79
N PRO A 76 6.85 2.72 7.74
CA PRO A 76 8.00 2.47 8.62
C PRO A 76 9.34 2.24 7.92
N TRP A 77 9.33 1.62 6.73
CA TRP A 77 10.52 1.38 5.91
C TRP A 77 11.18 2.66 5.39
N GLN A 78 10.45 3.79 5.36
CA GLN A 78 10.99 5.09 5.00
C GLN A 78 11.76 5.73 6.17
N VAL A 79 11.43 5.34 7.41
CA VAL A 79 12.08 5.81 8.64
C VAL A 79 13.34 5.00 8.93
N ASP A 80 13.24 3.67 8.77
CA ASP A 80 14.35 2.74 8.87
C ASP A 80 14.13 1.61 7.86
N ALA A 81 15.05 1.46 6.89
CA ALA A 81 14.93 0.50 5.79
C ALA A 81 14.90 -0.98 6.26
N ALA A 82 15.23 -1.27 7.52
CA ALA A 82 15.09 -2.60 8.10
C ALA A 82 13.64 -2.93 8.51
N LEU A 83 12.75 -1.94 8.65
CA LEU A 83 11.35 -2.11 9.05
C LEU A 83 10.46 -2.54 7.88
N ILE A 84 10.70 -3.74 7.35
CA ILE A 84 9.99 -4.28 6.19
C ILE A 84 9.04 -5.43 6.52
N SER A 85 9.18 -6.12 7.66
CA SER A 85 8.29 -7.24 7.98
C SER A 85 6.93 -6.72 8.43
N PRO A 86 5.81 -7.27 7.93
CA PRO A 86 4.51 -7.00 8.54
C PRO A 86 4.54 -7.45 10.01
N THR A 87 3.76 -6.78 10.85
CA THR A 87 3.62 -7.14 12.26
C THR A 87 2.77 -8.40 12.38
N ASN A 88 3.30 -9.41 13.08
CA ASN A 88 2.62 -10.68 13.28
C ASN A 88 1.62 -10.51 14.43
N ALA A 89 0.42 -10.02 14.14
CA ALA A 89 -0.80 -10.25 14.93
C ALA A 89 -0.84 -9.87 16.44
N GLU A 90 0.01 -9.00 16.98
CA GLU A 90 -0.20 -8.44 18.35
C GLU A 90 -0.13 -6.91 18.44
N ILE A 91 0.38 -6.21 17.43
CA ILE A 91 0.51 -4.75 17.43
C ILE A 91 0.13 -4.23 16.04
N ALA A 92 -0.89 -3.36 16.01
CA ALA A 92 -1.46 -2.60 14.88
C ALA A 92 -1.35 -3.21 13.45
N PRO A 93 -2.46 -3.70 12.84
CA PRO A 93 -2.41 -4.09 11.44
C PRO A 93 -2.30 -2.86 10.53
N THR A 94 -1.55 -2.97 9.43
CA THR A 94 -1.60 -1.98 8.35
C THR A 94 -3.01 -1.96 7.73
N THR A 95 -3.76 -0.87 7.89
CA THR A 95 -5.16 -0.80 7.48
C THR A 95 -5.72 0.63 7.40
N ALA A 96 -6.73 0.81 6.56
CA ALA A 96 -7.65 1.94 6.62
C ALA A 96 -8.60 1.83 7.83
N LEU A 97 -8.98 2.99 8.38
CA LEU A 97 -9.80 3.17 9.58
C LEU A 97 -10.96 4.13 9.26
N PRO A 98 -12.11 3.65 8.75
CA PRO A 98 -13.28 4.50 8.48
C PRO A 98 -14.00 4.95 9.74
N ASP A 99 -13.75 4.27 10.86
CA ASP A 99 -14.36 4.49 12.16
C ASP A 99 -13.33 4.24 13.28
N PRO A 100 -13.55 4.77 14.48
CA PRO A 100 -12.58 4.66 15.57
C PRO A 100 -12.53 3.27 16.21
N GLY A 101 -13.46 2.35 15.90
CA GLY A 101 -13.61 1.06 16.58
C GLY A 101 -12.37 0.16 16.51
N ARG A 102 -11.52 0.36 15.49
CA ARG A 102 -10.25 -0.36 15.31
C ARG A 102 -9.06 0.27 16.04
N LEU A 103 -9.19 1.48 16.58
CA LEU A 103 -8.09 2.20 17.25
C LEU A 103 -7.61 1.49 18.53
N SER A 104 -8.49 0.80 19.25
CA SER A 104 -8.13 0.02 20.44
C SER A 104 -7.18 -1.15 20.16
N ALA A 105 -7.05 -1.56 18.91
CA ALA A 105 -6.04 -2.55 18.49
C ALA A 105 -4.70 -1.92 18.09
N LEU A 106 -4.65 -0.59 17.97
CA LEU A 106 -3.44 0.18 17.61
C LEU A 106 -2.83 0.83 18.85
N VAL A 107 -3.67 1.38 19.71
CA VAL A 107 -3.28 2.18 20.85
C VAL A 107 -3.63 1.43 22.12
N ARG A 108 -2.72 1.40 23.09
CA ARG A 108 -2.94 0.68 24.32
C ARG A 108 -3.97 1.42 25.18
N GLY A 109 -5.04 0.72 25.54
CA GLY A 109 -6.12 1.23 26.40
C GLY A 109 -7.46 1.35 25.68
N GLU A 110 -8.52 0.85 26.32
CA GLU A 110 -9.88 0.84 25.75
C GLU A 110 -10.48 2.26 25.60
N THR A 111 -9.89 3.25 26.26
CA THR A 111 -10.38 4.64 26.28
C THR A 111 -10.09 5.40 24.99
N ILE A 112 -9.10 4.98 24.19
CA ILE A 112 -8.67 5.73 23.00
C ILE A 112 -9.75 5.76 21.91
N THR A 113 -10.43 4.64 21.70
CA THR A 113 -11.61 4.58 20.81
C THR A 113 -12.68 5.57 21.26
N THR A 114 -12.97 5.62 22.57
CA THR A 114 -13.96 6.52 23.16
C THR A 114 -13.56 7.99 23.00
N ILE A 115 -12.28 8.31 23.23
CA ILE A 115 -11.73 9.65 23.04
C ILE A 115 -11.85 10.07 21.57
N ALA A 116 -11.41 9.22 20.65
CA ALA A 116 -11.51 9.49 19.22
C ALA A 116 -12.96 9.75 18.78
N ALA A 117 -13.90 8.92 19.25
CA ALA A 117 -15.33 9.09 18.98
C ALA A 117 -15.88 10.40 19.57
N ALA A 118 -15.51 10.74 20.81
CA ALA A 118 -15.93 11.97 21.49
C ALA A 118 -15.43 13.24 20.79
N HIS A 119 -14.29 13.16 20.11
CA HIS A 119 -13.72 14.22 19.28
C HIS A 119 -14.12 14.11 17.80
N HIS A 120 -15.13 13.28 17.48
CA HIS A 120 -15.71 13.17 16.14
C HIS A 120 -14.74 12.67 15.08
N PHE A 121 -13.93 11.65 15.41
CA PHE A 121 -13.06 10.95 14.45
C PHE A 121 -13.73 10.77 13.09
N VAL A 122 -13.01 11.15 12.02
CA VAL A 122 -13.51 11.17 10.65
C VAL A 122 -13.08 9.90 9.91
N ALA A 123 -11.77 9.71 9.80
CA ALA A 123 -11.13 8.63 9.06
C ALA A 123 -9.65 8.53 9.48
N GLY A 124 -8.99 7.43 9.18
CA GLY A 124 -7.55 7.30 9.41
C GLY A 124 -6.92 6.18 8.61
N PHE A 125 -5.61 6.12 8.64
CA PHE A 125 -4.83 5.01 8.10
C PHE A 125 -3.64 4.75 9.00
N VAL A 126 -3.27 3.48 9.16
CA VAL A 126 -2.12 3.06 9.95
C VAL A 126 -1.24 2.13 9.13
N SER A 127 0.07 2.27 9.30
CA SER A 127 1.06 1.33 8.79
C SER A 127 1.99 0.88 9.90
N GLY A 128 2.03 -0.44 10.10
CA GLY A 128 2.85 -1.09 11.13
C GLY A 128 3.82 -2.09 10.52
N ARG A 129 5.09 -2.00 10.90
CA ARG A 129 6.13 -2.96 10.51
C ARG A 129 7.19 -3.13 11.57
N ALA A 130 7.82 -4.30 11.54
CA ALA A 130 8.96 -4.64 12.38
C ALA A 130 10.17 -5.03 11.52
N THR A 131 11.33 -5.08 12.18
CA THR A 131 12.49 -5.78 11.63
C THR A 131 12.14 -7.26 11.44
N PRO A 132 12.47 -7.88 10.29
CA PRO A 132 12.24 -9.30 10.07
C PRO A 132 12.77 -10.17 11.21
N PRO A 133 12.00 -11.17 11.66
CA PRO A 133 12.53 -12.14 12.60
C PRO A 133 13.69 -12.91 11.95
N PRO A 134 14.67 -13.38 12.74
CA PRO A 134 15.72 -14.23 12.19
C PRO A 134 15.14 -15.53 11.62
N PRO A 135 15.85 -16.18 10.68
CA PRO A 135 15.52 -17.54 10.29
C PRO A 135 15.45 -18.48 11.50
N LYS A 136 14.58 -19.50 11.44
CA LYS A 136 14.44 -20.49 12.54
C LYS A 136 15.81 -21.07 12.92
N GLY A 137 16.11 -21.04 14.22
CA GLY A 137 17.37 -21.57 14.77
C GLY A 137 18.56 -20.62 14.70
N GLN A 138 18.38 -19.38 14.23
CA GLN A 138 19.42 -18.34 14.25
C GLN A 138 19.11 -17.28 15.31
N ALA A 139 20.18 -16.65 15.82
CA ALA A 139 20.05 -15.48 16.69
C ALA A 139 19.38 -14.33 15.93
N GLY A 140 18.56 -13.54 16.63
CA GLY A 140 17.89 -12.36 16.09
C GLY A 140 18.85 -11.29 15.60
N ALA A 141 18.32 -10.31 14.85
CA ALA A 141 19.00 -9.04 14.69
C ALA A 141 19.39 -8.51 16.08
N ASP A 142 20.57 -7.89 16.18
CA ASP A 142 21.11 -7.44 17.48
C ASP A 142 20.12 -6.51 18.20
N ASN A 143 19.40 -5.66 17.43
CA ASN A 143 18.44 -4.69 17.93
C ASN A 143 17.15 -4.70 17.06
N PRO A 144 16.21 -5.63 17.28
CA PRO A 144 14.95 -5.62 16.57
C PRO A 144 14.14 -4.37 16.95
N LYS A 145 13.44 -3.83 15.95
CA LYS A 145 12.63 -2.62 16.07
C LYS A 145 11.23 -2.89 15.55
N ILE A 146 10.29 -2.10 16.03
CA ILE A 146 8.91 -2.06 15.54
C ILE A 146 8.46 -0.61 15.52
N LEU A 147 7.72 -0.25 14.48
CA LEU A 147 7.13 1.06 14.33
C LEU A 147 5.75 0.91 13.72
N ASP A 148 4.77 1.50 14.39
CA ASP A 148 3.47 1.80 13.81
C ASP A 148 3.34 3.31 13.67
N ASN A 149 2.88 3.74 12.51
CA ASN A 149 2.59 5.13 12.23
C ASN A 149 1.14 5.25 11.77
N GLY A 150 0.34 5.97 12.53
CA GLY A 150 -1.06 6.24 12.26
C GLY A 150 -1.31 7.72 12.02
N VAL A 151 -2.21 8.03 11.09
CA VAL A 151 -2.74 9.37 10.90
C VAL A 151 -4.26 9.32 11.06
N PHE A 152 -4.77 10.07 12.04
CA PHE A 152 -6.17 10.11 12.41
C PHE A 152 -6.73 11.50 12.11
N ARG A 153 -7.77 11.56 11.28
CA ARG A 153 -8.39 12.81 10.87
C ARG A 153 -9.56 13.15 11.78
N PHE A 154 -9.59 14.42 12.18
CA PHE A 154 -10.65 15.04 12.98
C PHE A 154 -11.29 16.20 12.20
N PRO A 155 -12.43 16.75 12.66
CA PRO A 155 -13.13 17.79 11.91
C PRO A 155 -12.37 19.11 11.78
N SER A 156 -11.49 19.40 12.75
CA SER A 156 -10.77 20.67 12.82
C SER A 156 -9.42 20.51 13.52
N GLN A 157 -8.58 21.54 13.42
CA GLN A 157 -7.32 21.62 14.18
C GLN A 157 -7.54 21.58 15.69
N GLN A 158 -8.61 22.23 16.18
CA GLN A 158 -8.92 22.23 17.61
C GLN A 158 -9.31 20.84 18.10
N GLU A 159 -10.18 20.13 17.37
CA GLU A 159 -10.59 18.76 17.71
C GLU A 159 -9.39 17.80 17.68
N ALA A 160 -8.50 17.94 16.70
CA ALA A 160 -7.27 17.14 16.65
C ALA A 160 -6.34 17.43 17.84
N ALA A 161 -6.17 18.71 18.21
CA ALA A 161 -5.35 19.10 19.35
C ALA A 161 -5.90 18.54 20.67
N ASP A 162 -7.21 18.67 20.89
CA ASP A 162 -7.87 18.19 22.10
C ASP A 162 -7.84 16.65 22.15
N ALA A 163 -8.08 15.97 21.02
CA ALA A 163 -7.96 14.53 20.91
C ALA A 163 -6.53 14.04 21.21
N ALA A 164 -5.50 14.66 20.63
CA ALA A 164 -4.10 14.27 20.89
C ALA A 164 -3.75 14.42 22.37
N ALA A 165 -4.15 15.53 23.01
CA ALA A 165 -3.91 15.76 24.42
C ALA A 165 -4.64 14.73 25.30
N ALA A 166 -5.92 14.45 25.00
CA ALA A 166 -6.71 13.46 25.72
C ALA A 166 -6.17 12.04 25.55
N MET A 167 -5.78 11.65 24.33
CA MET A 167 -5.18 10.35 24.05
C MET A 167 -3.84 10.17 24.78
N GLY A 168 -2.94 11.16 24.71
CA GLY A 168 -1.67 11.10 25.43
C GLY A 168 -1.78 11.22 26.95
N ALA A 169 -2.88 11.77 27.48
CA ALA A 169 -3.17 11.70 28.90
C ALA A 169 -3.66 10.30 29.30
N ALA A 170 -4.47 9.66 28.44
CA ALA A 170 -4.96 8.31 28.65
C ALA A 170 -3.84 7.24 28.55
N ASP A 171 -2.91 7.37 27.62
CA ASP A 171 -1.76 6.46 27.50
C ASP A 171 -0.87 6.50 28.77
N LEU A 172 -0.50 7.68 29.27
CA LEU A 172 0.24 7.80 30.54
C LEU A 172 -0.46 7.08 31.71
N GLY A 173 -1.79 7.12 31.74
CA GLY A 173 -2.62 6.47 32.77
C GLY A 173 -2.79 4.96 32.58
N THR A 174 -2.27 4.38 31.50
CA THR A 174 -2.47 2.97 31.14
C THR A 174 -1.33 2.11 31.68
N VAL A 175 -1.68 1.10 32.48
CA VAL A 175 -0.71 0.11 33.00
C VAL A 175 -0.34 -0.87 31.90
N ARG A 176 0.96 -1.01 31.64
CA ARG A 176 1.51 -1.90 30.61
C ARG A 176 1.78 -3.31 31.15
N PRO A 177 1.96 -4.33 30.29
CA PRO A 177 2.19 -5.70 30.72
C PRO A 177 3.28 -5.82 31.79
N GLY A 178 3.06 -6.68 32.79
CA GLY A 178 3.94 -6.78 33.95
C GLY A 178 3.69 -5.72 35.03
N GLY A 179 2.61 -4.94 34.94
CA GLY A 179 2.27 -3.92 35.94
C GLY A 179 3.15 -2.67 35.84
N VAL A 180 3.72 -2.41 34.67
CA VAL A 180 4.70 -1.34 34.45
C VAL A 180 3.95 -0.06 34.07
N TRP A 181 4.20 1.01 34.81
CA TRP A 181 3.70 2.34 34.49
C TRP A 181 4.59 3.03 33.46
N ALA A 182 3.97 3.73 32.52
CA ALA A 182 4.69 4.58 31.58
C ALA A 182 5.20 5.86 32.27
N THR A 183 6.26 6.45 31.72
CA THR A 183 6.77 7.77 32.11
C THR A 183 6.87 8.66 30.87
N ARG A 184 6.79 9.97 31.08
CA ARG A 184 6.89 10.94 29.98
C ARG A 184 8.19 10.78 29.22
N LEU A 185 8.09 10.76 27.89
CA LEU A 185 9.21 10.70 26.96
C LEU A 185 9.33 12.04 26.21
N PRO A 186 10.34 12.88 26.49
CA PRO A 186 10.56 14.08 25.71
C PRO A 186 10.95 13.76 24.26
N ILE A 187 10.34 14.46 23.31
CA ILE A 187 10.74 14.47 21.89
C ILE A 187 11.27 15.87 21.56
N PRO A 188 12.57 16.18 21.75
CA PRO A 188 13.06 17.56 21.77
C PRO A 188 12.78 18.37 20.49
N ARG A 189 12.77 17.71 19.32
CA ARG A 189 12.46 18.36 18.03
C ARG A 189 10.97 18.65 17.84
N TYR A 190 10.11 18.03 18.65
CA TYR A 190 8.65 18.14 18.61
C TYR A 190 8.10 18.34 20.03
N PRO A 191 8.32 19.51 20.66
CA PRO A 191 7.99 19.74 22.06
C PRO A 191 6.48 19.70 22.37
N ASN A 192 5.63 19.77 21.36
CA ASN A 192 4.17 19.66 21.49
C ASN A 192 3.66 18.22 21.38
N THR A 193 4.55 17.25 21.11
CA THR A 193 4.22 15.83 21.10
C THR A 193 4.03 15.33 22.53
N VAL A 194 2.89 14.70 22.80
CA VAL A 194 2.66 13.98 24.05
C VAL A 194 3.12 12.55 23.83
N ALA A 195 4.18 12.14 24.50
CA ALA A 195 4.73 10.79 24.38
C ALA A 195 5.06 10.19 25.73
N ASP A 196 4.85 8.88 25.86
CA ASP A 196 5.14 8.12 27.08
C ASP A 196 5.83 6.80 26.74
N VAL A 197 6.78 6.42 27.58
CA VAL A 197 7.63 5.23 27.41
C VAL A 197 7.54 4.33 28.63
N ALA A 198 7.65 3.03 28.39
CA ALA A 198 7.84 2.05 29.46
C ALA A 198 8.99 1.11 29.12
N ALA A 199 9.76 0.74 30.14
CA ALA A 199 10.75 -0.32 30.05
C ALA A 199 10.08 -1.66 30.38
N LEU A 200 9.85 -2.47 29.36
CA LEU A 200 9.27 -3.80 29.45
C LEU A 200 10.35 -4.87 29.29
N SER A 201 10.01 -6.14 29.53
CA SER A 201 10.95 -7.26 29.35
C SER A 201 11.48 -7.37 27.91
N GLY A 202 10.71 -6.89 26.94
CA GLY A 202 11.05 -6.88 25.52
C GLY A 202 11.89 -5.67 25.07
N GLY A 203 12.13 -4.67 25.92
CA GLY A 203 12.81 -3.43 25.56
C GLY A 203 12.03 -2.19 26.01
N PHE A 204 12.20 -1.08 25.30
CA PHE A 204 11.47 0.16 25.50
C PHE A 204 10.37 0.28 24.45
N GLU A 205 9.14 0.48 24.91
CA GLU A 205 8.00 0.79 24.05
C GLU A 205 7.58 2.23 24.32
N ALA A 206 7.39 3.03 23.27
CA ALA A 206 6.91 4.38 23.37
C ALA A 206 5.66 4.56 22.51
N GLU A 207 4.67 5.28 23.04
CA GLU A 207 3.52 5.75 22.28
C GLU A 207 3.58 7.27 22.24
N SER A 208 3.18 7.88 21.12
CA SER A 208 3.16 9.33 20.97
C SER A 208 1.97 9.83 20.17
N PHE A 209 1.47 11.00 20.55
CA PHE A 209 0.39 11.72 19.90
C PHE A 209 0.83 13.15 19.59
N THR A 210 0.76 13.52 18.32
CA THR A 210 1.13 14.85 17.84
C THR A 210 -0.01 15.43 17.02
N ALA A 211 -0.55 16.58 17.43
CA ALA A 211 -1.52 17.29 16.62
C ALA A 211 -0.83 18.06 15.48
N HIS A 212 -1.36 17.96 14.26
CA HIS A 212 -0.85 18.62 13.07
C HIS A 212 -2.02 18.96 12.12
N GLY A 213 -2.39 20.24 12.03
CA GLY A 213 -3.62 20.62 11.32
C GLY A 213 -4.83 19.84 11.87
N PRO A 214 -5.73 19.31 11.02
CA PRO A 214 -6.88 18.50 11.46
C PRO A 214 -6.50 17.02 11.75
N TYR A 215 -5.21 16.70 11.92
CA TYR A 215 -4.74 15.34 12.12
C TYR A 215 -4.11 15.15 13.50
N VAL A 216 -4.29 13.95 14.03
CA VAL A 216 -3.43 13.40 15.09
C VAL A 216 -2.52 12.37 14.45
N PHE A 217 -1.22 12.57 14.58
CA PHE A 217 -0.22 11.57 14.26
C PHE A 217 0.01 10.71 15.50
N PHE A 218 -0.19 9.41 15.34
CA PHE A 218 0.08 8.39 16.34
C PHE A 218 1.34 7.62 15.94
N GLN A 219 2.27 7.43 16.88
CA GLN A 219 3.34 6.46 16.70
C GLN A 219 3.39 5.50 17.88
N PHE A 220 3.56 4.22 17.57
CA PHE A 220 4.09 3.24 18.50
C PHE A 220 5.51 2.89 18.05
N ALA A 221 6.51 3.06 18.92
CA ALA A 221 7.91 2.76 18.62
C ALA A 221 8.50 1.83 19.68
N GLY A 222 8.96 0.65 19.24
CA GLY A 222 9.65 -0.32 20.09
C GLY A 222 11.14 -0.42 19.74
N SER A 223 11.98 -0.37 20.76
CA SER A 223 13.44 -0.54 20.63
C SER A 223 14.03 -1.29 21.83
N LYS A 224 14.92 -2.25 21.58
CA LYS A 224 15.71 -2.89 22.64
C LYS A 224 16.88 -2.05 23.15
N GLU A 225 17.27 -1.01 22.41
CA GLU A 225 18.47 -0.23 22.69
C GLU A 225 18.26 0.73 23.87
N SER A 226 17.27 1.62 23.77
CA SER A 226 16.97 2.64 24.78
C SER A 226 15.65 3.36 24.50
N ALA A 227 15.12 4.05 25.52
CA ALA A 227 14.03 5.01 25.34
C ALA A 227 14.40 6.14 24.35
N ALA A 228 15.66 6.57 24.33
CA ALA A 228 16.14 7.60 23.41
C ALA A 228 16.08 7.12 21.94
N ALA A 229 16.41 5.85 21.68
CA ALA A 229 16.29 5.27 20.34
C ALA A 229 14.82 5.22 19.85
N ALA A 230 13.87 4.95 20.76
CA ALA A 230 12.43 5.05 20.45
C ALA A 230 12.01 6.51 20.17
N ALA A 231 12.47 7.47 20.98
CA ALA A 231 12.23 8.90 20.75
C ALA A 231 12.78 9.39 19.40
N ASP A 232 13.98 8.95 19.02
CA ASP A 232 14.59 9.29 17.74
C ASP A 232 13.80 8.72 16.55
N MET A 233 13.27 7.50 16.69
CA MET A 233 12.41 6.88 15.68
C MET A 233 11.10 7.66 15.51
N ILE A 234 10.46 8.05 16.61
CA ILE A 234 9.27 8.92 16.59
C ILE A 234 9.60 10.25 15.90
N ALA A 235 10.68 10.92 16.30
CA ALA A 235 11.07 12.20 15.71
C ALA A 235 11.35 12.10 14.21
N LYS A 236 12.03 11.04 13.75
CA LYS A 236 12.26 10.80 12.30
C LYS A 236 10.96 10.51 11.56
N THR A 237 10.01 9.82 12.19
CA THR A 237 8.68 9.60 11.62
C THR A 237 7.96 10.93 11.41
N LEU A 238 7.97 11.80 12.42
CA LEU A 238 7.36 13.13 12.37
C LEU A 238 8.00 14.04 11.30
N ASP A 239 9.32 13.95 11.08
CA ASP A 239 10.02 14.70 10.01
C ASP A 239 9.46 14.41 8.62
N LEU A 240 9.06 13.16 8.38
CA LEU A 240 8.51 12.71 7.10
C LEU A 240 6.98 12.88 7.05
N GLN A 241 6.30 12.63 8.16
CA GLN A 241 4.84 12.61 8.23
C GLN A 241 4.22 14.01 8.10
N GLY A 242 4.82 15.04 8.72
CA GLY A 242 4.32 16.41 8.65
C GLY A 242 4.18 16.92 7.21
N PRO A 243 5.28 16.97 6.43
CA PRO A 243 5.22 17.39 5.03
C PRO A 243 4.29 16.53 4.20
N SER A 244 4.25 15.21 4.40
CA SER A 244 3.34 14.32 3.67
C SER A 244 1.87 14.69 3.91
N ALA A 245 1.51 14.97 5.16
CA ALA A 245 0.15 15.41 5.52
C ALA A 245 -0.21 16.78 4.95
N ASP A 246 0.75 17.71 4.87
CA ASP A 246 0.53 19.06 4.32
C ASP A 246 0.17 19.04 2.82
N HIS A 247 0.64 18.02 2.09
CA HIS A 247 0.32 17.88 0.66
C HIS A 247 -1.01 17.15 0.41
N PHE A 248 -1.55 16.45 1.39
CA PHE A 248 -2.78 15.67 1.24
C PHE A 248 -4.00 16.57 1.05
N GLN A 249 -4.73 16.34 -0.04
CA GLN A 249 -5.97 17.07 -0.34
C GLN A 249 -7.16 16.37 0.31
N ALA A 250 -7.37 16.69 1.59
CA ALA A 250 -8.47 16.16 2.37
C ALA A 250 -9.84 16.55 1.79
N THR A 251 -10.76 15.59 1.72
CA THR A 251 -12.12 15.88 1.24
C THR A 251 -12.85 16.76 2.26
N PRO A 252 -13.52 17.87 1.88
CA PRO A 252 -14.40 18.59 2.79
C PRO A 252 -15.40 17.64 3.45
N LEU A 253 -15.67 17.82 4.75
CA LEU A 253 -16.47 16.86 5.52
C LEU A 253 -17.90 16.71 4.97
N ASP A 254 -18.48 17.81 4.49
CA ASP A 254 -19.79 17.87 3.84
C ASP A 254 -19.81 17.24 2.42
N GLN A 255 -18.65 16.86 1.88
CA GLN A 255 -18.50 16.24 0.56
C GLN A 255 -18.10 14.75 0.64
N LEU A 256 -17.90 14.18 1.83
CA LEU A 256 -17.52 12.77 1.98
C LEU A 256 -18.51 11.83 1.28
N ALA A 257 -19.81 12.06 1.46
CA ALA A 257 -20.87 11.29 0.81
C ALA A 257 -20.96 11.48 -0.73
N THR A 258 -20.10 12.30 -1.33
CA THR A 258 -20.05 12.53 -2.78
C THR A 258 -18.80 11.95 -3.43
N LEU A 259 -17.93 11.30 -2.64
CA LEU A 259 -16.70 10.73 -3.16
C LEU A 259 -16.96 9.65 -4.23
N PRO A 260 -16.25 9.68 -5.38
CA PRO A 260 -16.34 8.63 -6.36
C PRO A 260 -15.70 7.33 -5.82
N LEU A 261 -16.37 6.19 -6.03
CA LEU A 261 -15.83 4.87 -5.67
C LEU A 261 -14.66 4.45 -6.58
N ASP A 262 -14.67 4.91 -7.82
CA ASP A 262 -13.62 4.63 -8.79
C ASP A 262 -13.41 5.81 -9.75
N PRO A 263 -12.67 6.85 -9.33
CA PRO A 263 -12.38 7.99 -10.20
C PRO A 263 -11.50 7.62 -11.41
N THR A 264 -10.95 6.41 -11.45
CA THR A 264 -9.95 5.97 -12.44
C THR A 264 -10.51 5.04 -13.50
N GLY A 265 -11.65 4.40 -13.23
CA GLY A 265 -12.21 3.31 -14.02
C GLY A 265 -11.48 1.96 -13.87
N LEU A 266 -10.37 1.91 -13.13
CA LEU A 266 -9.56 0.70 -12.96
C LEU A 266 -10.25 -0.32 -12.05
N LEU A 267 -10.95 0.12 -11.00
CA LEU A 267 -11.66 -0.78 -10.09
C LEU A 267 -12.86 -1.44 -10.77
N ALA A 268 -13.56 -0.73 -11.66
CA ALA A 268 -14.60 -1.28 -12.50
C ALA A 268 -14.06 -2.39 -13.43
N ARG A 269 -12.78 -2.33 -13.80
CA ARG A 269 -12.05 -3.34 -14.59
C ARG A 269 -11.31 -4.39 -13.75
N THR A 270 -11.47 -4.38 -12.43
CA THR A 270 -10.86 -5.34 -11.51
C THR A 270 -11.88 -6.37 -11.04
N VAL A 271 -11.48 -7.65 -10.98
CA VAL A 271 -12.35 -8.73 -10.49
C VAL A 271 -12.75 -8.43 -9.04
N PRO A 272 -14.05 -8.31 -8.74
CA PRO A 272 -14.51 -7.91 -7.41
C PRO A 272 -14.46 -9.07 -6.41
N ALA A 273 -14.15 -8.76 -5.16
CA ALA A 273 -14.38 -9.66 -4.04
C ALA A 273 -15.87 -9.68 -3.69
N THR A 274 -16.37 -10.83 -3.26
CA THR A 274 -17.76 -10.97 -2.80
C THR A 274 -18.00 -10.18 -1.50
N ASP A 275 -17.02 -10.19 -0.60
CA ASP A 275 -17.04 -9.49 0.68
C ASP A 275 -15.69 -8.75 0.86
N PRO A 276 -15.55 -7.52 0.32
CA PRO A 276 -14.28 -6.81 0.35
C PRO A 276 -13.98 -6.30 1.77
N SER A 277 -12.78 -6.60 2.26
CA SER A 277 -12.25 -5.96 3.47
C SER A 277 -12.15 -4.44 3.32
N VAL A 278 -11.93 -3.72 4.42
CA VAL A 278 -11.74 -2.26 4.40
C VAL A 278 -10.61 -1.78 3.48
N ASN A 279 -9.62 -2.64 3.20
CA ASN A 279 -8.49 -2.32 2.33
C ASN A 279 -8.70 -2.73 0.86
N GLN A 280 -9.81 -3.41 0.56
CA GLN A 280 -10.21 -3.84 -0.79
C GLN A 280 -11.30 -2.93 -1.37
N ALA A 281 -11.69 -3.19 -2.62
CA ALA A 281 -12.57 -2.33 -3.40
C ALA A 281 -12.02 -0.89 -3.45
N ALA A 282 -10.73 -0.77 -3.74
CA ALA A 282 -9.97 0.47 -3.68
C ALA A 282 -8.94 0.57 -4.83
N VAL A 283 -8.61 1.80 -5.21
CA VAL A 283 -7.48 2.11 -6.10
C VAL A 283 -6.51 2.97 -5.31
N TYR A 284 -5.33 2.42 -5.05
CA TYR A 284 -4.26 3.11 -4.34
C TYR A 284 -3.29 3.76 -5.35
N PRO A 285 -2.81 4.98 -5.05
CA PRO A 285 -1.58 5.47 -5.66
C PRO A 285 -0.39 4.56 -5.32
N PRO A 286 0.73 4.65 -6.07
CA PRO A 286 1.86 3.75 -5.91
C PRO A 286 2.37 3.73 -4.47
N HIS A 287 2.61 4.88 -3.86
CA HIS A 287 3.10 4.99 -2.48
C HIS A 287 2.11 4.37 -1.48
N GLY A 288 0.83 4.76 -1.51
CA GLY A 288 -0.19 4.15 -0.64
C GLY A 288 -0.32 2.63 -0.79
N SER A 289 -0.08 2.06 -1.97
CA SER A 289 -0.14 0.61 -2.17
C SER A 289 1.05 -0.15 -1.55
N LEU A 290 2.19 0.50 -1.29
CA LEU A 290 3.39 -0.12 -0.72
C LEU A 290 3.17 -0.61 0.71
N HIS A 291 2.24 0.01 1.44
CA HIS A 291 1.83 -0.43 2.77
C HIS A 291 1.45 -1.92 2.80
N PHE A 292 0.90 -2.46 1.71
CA PHE A 292 0.45 -3.85 1.62
C PHE A 292 1.45 -4.81 0.99
N ARG A 293 2.66 -4.34 0.65
CA ARG A 293 3.69 -5.16 0.02
C ARG A 293 4.55 -5.87 1.07
N SER A 294 5.01 -7.08 0.75
CA SER A 294 5.91 -7.85 1.62
C SER A 294 7.27 -7.18 1.77
N ASP A 295 7.81 -6.67 0.67
CA ASP A 295 9.02 -5.86 0.62
C ASP A 295 8.69 -4.52 -0.05
N PRO A 296 8.38 -3.47 0.73
CA PRO A 296 8.01 -2.17 0.19
C PRO A 296 9.20 -1.44 -0.46
N VAL A 297 10.44 -1.71 -0.04
CA VAL A 297 11.64 -1.08 -0.61
C VAL A 297 11.91 -1.62 -2.02
N ALA A 298 11.91 -2.94 -2.18
CA ALA A 298 12.03 -3.56 -3.49
C ALA A 298 10.82 -3.28 -4.38
N SER A 299 9.61 -3.20 -3.80
CA SER A 299 8.40 -2.85 -4.55
C SER A 299 8.41 -1.42 -5.05
N GLN A 300 8.92 -0.44 -4.28
CA GLN A 300 9.09 0.94 -4.74
C GLN A 300 10.03 1.00 -5.95
N ALA A 301 11.19 0.36 -5.86
CA ALA A 301 12.14 0.32 -6.98
C ALA A 301 11.52 -0.32 -8.24
N MET A 302 10.71 -1.36 -8.05
CA MET A 302 9.95 -1.97 -9.15
C MET A 302 8.88 -1.03 -9.72
N TYR A 303 8.15 -0.31 -8.87
CA TYR A 303 7.14 0.64 -9.32
C TYR A 303 7.76 1.76 -10.15
N ASP A 304 8.91 2.28 -9.74
CA ASP A 304 9.63 3.33 -10.44
C ASP A 304 10.14 2.85 -11.81
N ASP A 305 10.75 1.66 -11.87
CA ASP A 305 11.26 1.07 -13.11
C ASP A 305 10.14 0.68 -14.10
N ALA A 306 9.01 0.20 -13.59
CA ALA A 306 7.85 -0.17 -14.40
C ALA A 306 6.92 1.01 -14.74
N GLY A 307 7.12 2.17 -14.10
CA GLY A 307 6.20 3.30 -14.22
C GLY A 307 4.79 2.94 -13.73
N ILE A 308 4.66 2.34 -12.56
CA ILE A 308 3.34 2.04 -11.98
C ILE A 308 2.66 3.35 -11.59
N ALA A 309 1.48 3.59 -12.16
CA ALA A 309 0.67 4.77 -11.92
C ALA A 309 -0.41 4.53 -10.86
N ARG A 310 -0.99 3.32 -10.80
CA ARG A 310 -2.10 2.97 -9.91
C ARG A 310 -2.10 1.48 -9.58
N VAL A 311 -2.63 1.14 -8.41
CA VAL A 311 -2.83 -0.24 -7.99
C VAL A 311 -4.26 -0.43 -7.50
N ALA A 312 -5.08 -1.18 -8.25
CA ALA A 312 -6.40 -1.59 -7.79
C ALA A 312 -6.29 -2.87 -6.96
N ALA A 313 -6.93 -2.88 -5.79
CA ALA A 313 -6.98 -4.01 -4.88
C ALA A 313 -8.43 -4.41 -4.61
N ASP A 314 -8.80 -5.61 -5.08
CA ASP A 314 -10.11 -6.20 -4.84
C ASP A 314 -9.95 -7.74 -4.69
N ARG A 315 -10.66 -8.60 -5.45
CA ARG A 315 -10.36 -10.05 -5.46
C ARG A 315 -9.02 -10.36 -6.13
N ALA A 316 -8.73 -9.63 -7.19
CA ALA A 316 -7.42 -9.56 -7.83
C ALA A 316 -6.73 -8.24 -7.46
N THR A 317 -5.40 -8.21 -7.60
CA THR A 317 -4.63 -6.97 -7.55
C THR A 317 -4.15 -6.64 -8.95
N VAL A 318 -4.47 -5.44 -9.45
CA VAL A 318 -4.08 -4.96 -10.78
C VAL A 318 -3.15 -3.76 -10.63
N TYR A 319 -1.99 -3.82 -11.26
CA TYR A 319 -0.97 -2.78 -11.33
C TYR A 319 -1.04 -2.15 -12.72
N GLU A 320 -1.46 -0.90 -12.81
CA GLU A 320 -1.46 -0.12 -14.05
C GLU A 320 -0.10 0.52 -14.26
N ALA A 321 0.66 0.03 -15.25
CA ALA A 321 1.91 0.61 -15.69
C ALA A 321 1.68 1.68 -16.79
N VAL A 322 2.70 2.47 -17.10
CA VAL A 322 2.65 3.43 -18.20
C VAL A 322 2.50 2.78 -19.58
N ASP A 323 3.04 1.56 -19.75
CA ASP A 323 2.98 0.80 -21.00
C ASP A 323 3.09 -0.72 -20.78
N THR A 324 3.07 -1.48 -21.88
CA THR A 324 3.20 -2.95 -21.86
C THR A 324 4.56 -3.46 -21.39
N THR A 325 5.64 -2.72 -21.64
CA THR A 325 6.97 -3.09 -21.15
C THR A 325 7.05 -2.92 -19.64
N GLY A 326 6.50 -1.84 -19.11
CA GLY A 326 6.33 -1.62 -17.68
C GLY A 326 5.52 -2.73 -17.02
N ALA A 327 4.40 -3.14 -17.63
CA ALA A 327 3.60 -4.26 -17.14
C ALA A 327 4.40 -5.58 -17.07
N GLN A 328 5.24 -5.86 -18.06
CA GLN A 328 6.11 -7.04 -18.04
C GLN A 328 7.14 -6.97 -16.90
N ARG A 329 7.82 -5.81 -16.73
CA ARG A 329 8.76 -5.59 -15.63
C ARG A 329 8.09 -5.72 -14.26
N ALA A 330 6.87 -5.20 -14.14
CA ALA A 330 6.07 -5.32 -12.93
C ALA A 330 5.73 -6.78 -12.62
N ALA A 331 5.24 -7.56 -13.60
CA ALA A 331 4.98 -8.98 -13.40
C ALA A 331 6.24 -9.77 -13.01
N ASP A 332 7.40 -9.45 -13.61
CA ASP A 332 8.67 -10.07 -13.24
C ASP A 332 9.12 -9.69 -11.83
N GLY A 333 8.95 -8.41 -11.43
CA GLY A 333 9.24 -7.96 -10.08
C GLY A 333 8.33 -8.60 -9.04
N LEU A 334 7.02 -8.71 -9.33
CA LEU A 334 6.07 -9.43 -8.48
C LEU A 334 6.51 -10.88 -8.27
N VAL A 335 6.95 -11.58 -9.31
CA VAL A 335 7.47 -12.94 -9.16
C VAL A 335 8.75 -12.95 -8.31
N ARG A 336 9.71 -12.05 -8.56
CA ARG A 336 10.94 -11.97 -7.77
C ARG A 336 10.70 -11.75 -6.28
N MET A 337 9.63 -11.05 -5.91
CA MET A 337 9.33 -10.71 -4.50
C MET A 337 8.35 -11.69 -3.86
N ASP A 338 7.19 -11.95 -4.48
CA ASP A 338 6.09 -12.68 -3.85
C ASP A 338 6.37 -14.19 -3.77
N VAL A 339 7.07 -14.76 -4.77
CA VAL A 339 7.39 -16.21 -4.80
C VAL A 339 8.29 -16.61 -3.63
N PRO A 340 9.48 -16.01 -3.41
CA PRO A 340 10.33 -16.39 -2.29
C PRO A 340 9.75 -15.99 -0.94
N PHE A 341 8.99 -14.87 -0.84
CA PHE A 341 8.42 -14.39 0.41
C PHE A 341 7.53 -15.44 1.11
N LEU A 342 6.76 -16.19 0.32
CA LEU A 342 5.87 -17.24 0.81
C LEU A 342 6.33 -18.65 0.40
N GLY A 343 7.56 -18.82 -0.10
CA GLY A 343 8.12 -20.13 -0.43
C GLY A 343 7.35 -20.89 -1.50
N TYR A 344 6.82 -20.19 -2.51
CA TYR A 344 6.10 -20.82 -3.61
C TYR A 344 7.03 -21.55 -4.58
N HIS A 345 6.50 -22.60 -5.21
CA HIS A 345 7.13 -23.33 -6.31
C HIS A 345 6.25 -23.30 -7.56
N THR A 346 6.85 -23.40 -8.75
CA THR A 346 6.10 -23.40 -10.02
C THR A 346 5.00 -24.47 -10.03
N ALA A 347 3.81 -24.09 -10.48
CA ALA A 347 2.64 -24.95 -10.65
C ALA A 347 2.19 -24.98 -12.11
N ALA A 348 1.10 -25.69 -12.41
CA ALA A 348 0.55 -25.74 -13.76
C ALA A 348 0.08 -24.35 -14.21
N GLY A 349 0.27 -24.06 -15.49
CA GLY A 349 -0.19 -22.80 -16.09
C GLY A 349 -1.69 -22.82 -16.41
N ILE A 350 -2.18 -21.67 -16.89
CA ILE A 350 -3.59 -21.49 -17.23
C ILE A 350 -3.81 -21.81 -18.71
N ASN A 351 -4.77 -22.70 -18.99
CA ASN A 351 -5.16 -23.03 -20.36
C ASN A 351 -5.65 -21.77 -21.09
N GLY A 352 -5.16 -21.54 -22.31
CA GLY A 352 -5.48 -20.32 -23.07
C GLY A 352 -4.75 -19.05 -22.65
N LEU A 353 -3.96 -19.06 -21.56
CA LEU A 353 -3.17 -17.90 -21.12
C LEU A 353 -1.71 -18.28 -20.84
N PRO A 354 -0.90 -18.52 -21.88
CA PRO A 354 0.49 -18.99 -21.73
C PRO A 354 1.43 -17.98 -21.05
N ALA A 355 1.05 -16.70 -21.01
CA ALA A 355 1.81 -15.66 -20.29
C ALA A 355 1.59 -15.68 -18.77
N ALA A 356 0.60 -16.42 -18.26
CA ALA A 356 0.37 -16.55 -16.83
C ALA A 356 1.41 -17.47 -16.18
N ARG A 357 1.94 -17.04 -15.04
CA ARG A 357 2.88 -17.80 -14.21
C ARG A 357 2.19 -18.11 -12.90
N CYS A 358 2.03 -19.41 -12.61
CA CYS A 358 1.32 -19.90 -11.44
C CYS A 358 2.25 -20.69 -10.53
N PHE A 359 1.96 -20.62 -9.24
CA PHE A 359 2.79 -21.18 -8.20
C PHE A 359 1.94 -21.76 -7.04
N ASP A 360 2.43 -22.83 -6.42
CA ASP A 360 1.87 -23.49 -5.24
C ASP A 360 2.93 -23.52 -4.13
N ARG A 361 2.58 -23.09 -2.92
CA ARG A 361 3.45 -23.20 -1.73
C ARG A 361 3.31 -24.54 -1.00
N GLY A 362 2.50 -25.44 -1.55
CA GLY A 362 2.19 -26.75 -0.98
C GLY A 362 0.97 -26.72 -0.05
N PRO A 363 0.50 -27.90 0.40
CA PRO A 363 -0.55 -28.00 1.39
C PRO A 363 -0.10 -27.32 2.68
N ASP A 364 -0.87 -26.32 3.10
CA ASP A 364 -0.56 -25.54 4.27
C ASP A 364 -1.21 -26.14 5.52
N SER A 365 -0.43 -26.25 6.60
CA SER A 365 -0.91 -26.63 7.94
C SER A 365 -1.07 -25.41 8.86
N THR A 366 -1.01 -24.19 8.31
CA THR A 366 -1.14 -22.90 9.01
C THR A 366 -2.34 -22.09 8.50
N ASP A 367 -2.58 -20.90 9.06
CA ASP A 367 -3.69 -20.01 8.69
C ASP A 367 -3.53 -19.33 7.31
N LEU A 368 -2.49 -19.65 6.52
CA LEU A 368 -2.22 -19.06 5.20
C LEU A 368 -2.88 -19.84 4.05
N GLY A 369 -3.85 -20.70 4.35
CA GLY A 369 -4.56 -21.51 3.33
C GLY A 369 -5.19 -20.67 2.21
N ALA A 370 -5.68 -19.46 2.50
CA ALA A 370 -6.26 -18.56 1.49
C ALA A 370 -5.25 -18.05 0.44
N VAL A 371 -3.95 -18.18 0.71
CA VAL A 371 -2.86 -17.78 -0.20
C VAL A 371 -2.04 -18.98 -0.68
N ARG A 372 -2.60 -20.19 -0.71
CA ARG A 372 -1.87 -21.38 -1.16
C ARG A 372 -1.40 -21.29 -2.63
N PHE A 373 -2.25 -20.81 -3.52
CA PHE A 373 -1.92 -20.64 -4.93
C PHE A 373 -1.74 -19.16 -5.24
N LEU A 374 -0.73 -18.84 -6.04
CA LEU A 374 -0.47 -17.50 -6.56
C LEU A 374 -0.34 -17.61 -8.08
N CYS A 375 -1.08 -16.79 -8.81
CA CYS A 375 -0.89 -16.64 -10.24
C CYS A 375 -0.67 -15.16 -10.59
N ILE A 376 0.24 -14.90 -11.51
CA ILE A 376 0.63 -13.57 -12.00
C ILE A 376 0.57 -13.58 -13.52
N ALA A 377 -0.02 -12.55 -14.12
CA ALA A 377 -0.15 -12.42 -15.57
C ALA A 377 -0.05 -10.95 -16.01
N THR A 378 -0.05 -10.73 -17.32
CA THR A 378 -0.08 -9.40 -17.94
C THR A 378 -1.16 -9.32 -19.02
N ALA A 379 -1.69 -8.11 -19.23
CA ALA A 379 -2.60 -7.76 -20.32
C ALA A 379 -2.42 -6.28 -20.65
N GLU A 380 -2.06 -5.94 -21.90
CA GLU A 380 -1.77 -4.57 -22.31
C GLU A 380 -0.77 -3.87 -21.36
N ARG A 381 -1.16 -2.78 -20.69
CA ARG A 381 -0.36 -2.03 -19.71
C ARG A 381 -0.55 -2.50 -18.26
N TYR A 382 -1.19 -3.64 -18.06
CA TYR A 382 -1.55 -4.14 -16.73
C TYR A 382 -0.75 -5.38 -16.38
N ALA A 383 -0.11 -5.37 -15.21
CA ALA A 383 0.29 -6.58 -14.50
C ALA A 383 -0.78 -6.89 -13.45
N PHE A 384 -1.09 -8.16 -13.23
CA PHE A 384 -2.09 -8.50 -12.23
C PHE A 384 -1.82 -9.85 -11.60
N LYS A 385 -2.30 -10.00 -10.37
CA LYS A 385 -2.14 -11.22 -9.59
C LYS A 385 -3.39 -11.57 -8.81
N ALA A 386 -3.50 -12.84 -8.46
CA ALA A 386 -4.51 -13.35 -7.57
C ALA A 386 -3.94 -14.48 -6.73
N THR A 387 -4.46 -14.61 -5.51
CA THR A 387 -4.22 -15.75 -4.64
C THR A 387 -5.51 -16.49 -4.33
N ALA A 388 -5.42 -17.79 -4.11
CA ALA A 388 -6.57 -18.60 -3.72
C ALA A 388 -6.15 -19.84 -2.91
N ALA A 389 -7.12 -20.45 -2.23
CA ALA A 389 -6.91 -21.72 -1.54
C ALA A 389 -6.86 -22.92 -2.51
N GLN A 390 -7.51 -22.79 -3.66
CA GLN A 390 -7.60 -23.83 -4.69
C GLN A 390 -7.01 -23.36 -6.01
N GLU A 391 -6.30 -24.26 -6.70
CA GLU A 391 -5.65 -23.98 -7.99
C GLU A 391 -6.65 -23.50 -9.03
N VAL A 392 -7.77 -24.22 -9.17
CA VAL A 392 -8.84 -23.89 -10.12
C VAL A 392 -9.39 -22.48 -9.89
N GLU A 393 -9.52 -22.07 -8.62
CA GLU A 393 -10.02 -20.75 -8.27
C GLU A 393 -9.01 -19.65 -8.68
N ALA A 394 -7.71 -19.85 -8.39
CA ALA A 394 -6.66 -18.92 -8.83
C ALA A 394 -6.63 -18.78 -10.36
N HIS A 395 -6.77 -19.89 -11.09
CA HIS A 395 -6.84 -19.90 -12.55
C HIS A 395 -8.05 -19.13 -13.05
N GLN A 396 -9.23 -19.36 -12.46
CA GLN A 396 -10.48 -18.69 -12.85
C GLN A 396 -10.44 -17.18 -12.59
N ILE A 397 -9.85 -16.72 -11.48
CA ILE A 397 -9.72 -15.28 -11.19
C ILE A 397 -8.79 -14.62 -12.20
N ILE A 398 -7.65 -15.23 -12.54
CA ILE A 398 -6.71 -14.67 -13.51
C ILE A 398 -7.31 -14.66 -14.92
N ALA A 399 -8.02 -15.71 -15.32
CA ALA A 399 -8.75 -15.75 -16.58
C ALA A 399 -9.81 -14.64 -16.65
N ALA A 400 -10.61 -14.47 -15.60
CA ALA A 400 -11.59 -13.40 -15.49
C ALA A 400 -10.95 -12.01 -15.55
N GLN A 401 -9.86 -11.80 -14.82
CA GLN A 401 -9.14 -10.53 -14.79
C GLN A 401 -8.56 -10.17 -16.16
N TYR A 402 -8.01 -11.15 -16.89
CA TYR A 402 -7.56 -10.95 -18.28
C TYR A 402 -8.71 -10.50 -19.18
N LEU A 403 -9.87 -11.17 -19.10
CA LEU A 403 -11.06 -10.83 -19.89
C LEU A 403 -11.58 -9.42 -19.57
N MET A 404 -11.62 -9.03 -18.29
CA MET A 404 -12.05 -7.70 -17.87
C MET A 404 -11.12 -6.59 -18.38
N LEU A 405 -9.81 -6.84 -18.47
CA LEU A 405 -8.83 -5.84 -18.94
C LEU A 405 -8.77 -5.72 -20.47
N THR A 406 -9.07 -6.80 -21.19
CA THR A 406 -8.97 -6.86 -22.66
C THR A 406 -10.30 -6.70 -23.40
N THR A 407 -11.41 -6.63 -22.66
CA THR A 407 -12.70 -6.24 -23.24
C THR A 407 -12.68 -4.72 -23.51
N PRO A 408 -13.04 -4.28 -24.74
CA PRO A 408 -13.13 -2.87 -25.11
C PRO A 408 -13.92 -2.02 -24.10
#